data_AF-A0A7S2DCP6-F1
#
_entry.id   AF-A0A7S2DCP6-F1
#
_cell.length_a   1.000
_cell.length_b   1.000
_cell.length_c   1.000
_cell.angle_alpha   90.00
_cell.angle_beta   90.00
_cell.angle_gamma   90.00
#
_symmetry.space_group_name_H-M   'P 1'
#
loop_
_entity.id
_entity.type
_entity.pdbx_description
1 polymer ?
#
loop_
_entity_poly.entity_id
_entity_poly.type
_entity_poly.pdbx_seq_one_letter_code
_entity_poly.pdbx_strand_id
1 'polypeptide(L)'
;AHSKCMRIAALNGARTWAEVKETVDRTVLSARSQAARTLRTFKVTVLKARGAIVDENTVQVTAAGRSQEDVQLQTDAIIIATGSKSNRFPPTNFSLPGVYDSDTIRTLDRLPK
;
A
#
# COMPACT_ATOMS: atom_id res chain seq x y z
N ALA A 1 21.55 -4.51 -10.90
CA ALA A 1 20.76 -4.99 -9.74
C ALA A 1 19.30 -5.15 -10.17
N HIS A 2 18.83 -6.35 -10.51
CA HIS A 2 17.42 -6.55 -10.84
C HIS A 2 16.58 -6.48 -9.57
N SER A 3 15.54 -5.65 -9.56
CA SER A 3 14.58 -5.59 -8.46
C SER A 3 13.98 -6.98 -8.21
N LYS A 4 13.69 -7.30 -6.94
CA LYS A 4 13.23 -8.64 -6.51
C LYS A 4 11.99 -9.10 -7.30
N CYS A 5 11.12 -8.16 -7.67
CA CYS A 5 9.95 -8.39 -8.52
C CYS A 5 10.31 -8.78 -9.96
N MET A 6 11.30 -8.13 -10.59
CA MET A 6 11.75 -8.50 -11.95
C MET A 6 12.34 -9.90 -12.00
N ARG A 7 13.11 -10.28 -10.96
CA ARG A 7 13.65 -11.65 -10.85
C ARG A 7 12.53 -12.68 -10.73
N ILE A 8 11.55 -12.43 -9.87
CA ILE A 8 10.41 -13.35 -9.69
C ILE A 8 9.59 -13.46 -10.98
N ALA A 9 9.33 -12.36 -11.68
CA ALA A 9 8.60 -12.39 -12.95
C ALA A 9 9.35 -13.19 -14.02
N ALA A 10 10.67 -12.98 -14.16
CA ALA A 10 11.50 -13.74 -15.08
C ALA A 10 11.54 -15.25 -14.73
N LEU A 11 11.63 -15.60 -13.43
CA LEU A 11 11.54 -17.00 -12.98
C LEU A 11 10.19 -17.65 -13.27
N ASN A 12 9.11 -16.86 -13.28
CA ASN A 12 7.77 -17.31 -13.68
C ASN A 12 7.56 -17.31 -15.21
N GLY A 13 8.63 -17.09 -15.99
CA GLY A 13 8.60 -17.19 -17.45
C GLY A 13 8.04 -15.96 -18.16
N ALA A 14 7.90 -14.81 -17.49
CA ALA A 14 7.48 -13.58 -18.15
C ALA A 14 8.51 -13.14 -19.21
N ARG A 15 8.05 -12.99 -20.45
CA ARG A 15 8.80 -12.58 -21.64
C ARG A 15 8.45 -11.16 -22.06
N THR A 16 7.27 -10.67 -21.66
CA THR A 16 6.82 -9.30 -21.95
C THR A 16 6.65 -8.48 -20.67
N TRP A 17 6.74 -7.16 -20.79
CA TRP A 17 6.49 -6.27 -19.65
C TRP A 17 5.04 -6.35 -19.13
N ALA A 18 4.09 -6.71 -20.01
CA ALA A 18 2.71 -6.96 -19.61
C ALA A 18 2.60 -8.16 -18.65
N GLU A 19 3.27 -9.28 -18.97
CA GLU A 19 3.30 -10.49 -18.13
C GLU A 19 4.02 -10.23 -16.79
N VAL A 20 5.03 -9.36 -16.78
CA VAL A 20 5.69 -8.91 -15.54
C VAL A 20 4.67 -8.20 -14.63
N LYS A 21 3.92 -7.23 -15.15
CA LYS A 21 2.90 -6.50 -14.38
C LYS A 21 1.82 -7.45 -13.85
N GLU A 22 1.32 -8.35 -14.69
CA GLU A 22 0.32 -9.34 -14.30
C GLU A 22 0.82 -10.25 -13.15
N THR A 23 2.06 -10.74 -13.25
CA THR A 23 2.65 -11.61 -12.22
C THR A 23 2.79 -10.89 -10.88
N VAL A 24 3.22 -9.63 -10.91
CA VAL A 24 3.35 -8.80 -9.71
C VAL A 24 1.97 -8.52 -9.10
N ASP A 25 1.00 -8.11 -9.91
CA ASP A 25 -0.37 -7.81 -9.44
C ASP A 25 -1.02 -9.04 -8.82
N ARG A 26 -0.90 -10.21 -9.47
CA ARG A 26 -1.39 -11.49 -8.94
C ARG A 26 -0.75 -11.82 -7.59
N THR A 27 0.56 -11.61 -7.45
CA THR A 27 1.28 -11.85 -6.20
C THR A 27 0.79 -10.92 -5.08
N VAL A 28 0.58 -9.64 -5.39
CA VAL A 28 0.04 -8.66 -4.44
C VAL A 28 -1.38 -9.02 -4.01
N LEU A 29 -2.23 -9.43 -4.95
CA LEU A 29 -3.60 -9.86 -4.66
C LEU A 29 -3.62 -11.10 -3.74
N SER A 30 -2.76 -12.08 -4.01
CA SER A 30 -2.64 -13.28 -3.17
C SER A 30 -2.15 -12.93 -1.75
N ALA A 31 -1.14 -12.06 -1.62
CA ALA A 31 -0.66 -11.63 -0.31
C ALA A 31 -1.75 -10.88 0.48
N ARG A 32 -2.51 -10.00 -0.20
CA ARG A 32 -3.64 -9.28 0.41
C ARG A 32 -4.75 -10.23 0.89
N SER A 33 -5.11 -11.24 0.08
CA SER A 33 -6.16 -12.19 0.45
C SER A 33 -5.75 -13.05 1.65
N GLN A 34 -4.48 -13.45 1.73
CA GLN A 34 -3.92 -14.17 2.87
C GLN A 34 -3.93 -13.34 4.15
N ALA A 35 -3.51 -12.06 4.08
CA ALA A 35 -3.57 -11.14 5.22
C ALA A 35 -5.03 -10.94 5.70
N ALA A 36 -5.96 -10.68 4.77
CA ALA A 36 -7.37 -10.51 5.10
C ALA A 36 -8.02 -11.79 5.68
N ARG A 37 -7.59 -12.97 5.24
CA ARG A 37 -8.02 -14.25 5.83
C ARG A 37 -7.49 -14.38 7.26
N THR A 38 -6.22 -14.08 7.48
CA THR A 38 -5.57 -14.16 8.79
C THR A 38 -6.26 -13.26 9.81
N LEU A 39 -6.51 -11.99 9.46
CA LEU A 39 -7.23 -11.05 10.32
C LEU A 39 -8.63 -11.55 10.70
N ARG A 40 -9.37 -12.12 9.74
CA ARG A 40 -10.68 -12.73 10.01
C ARG A 40 -10.60 -13.96 10.91
N THR A 41 -9.61 -14.84 10.71
CA THR A 41 -9.39 -16.01 11.56
C THR A 41 -9.16 -15.61 13.02
N PHE A 42 -8.41 -14.54 13.25
CA PHE A 42 -8.17 -13.99 14.60
C PHE A 42 -9.26 -13.01 15.06
N LYS A 43 -10.39 -12.91 14.35
CA LYS A 43 -11.55 -12.07 14.69
C LYS A 43 -11.19 -10.59 14.89
N VAL A 44 -10.20 -10.09 14.15
CA VAL A 44 -9.82 -8.68 14.15
C VAL A 44 -10.85 -7.87 13.36
N THR A 45 -11.45 -6.87 13.98
CA THR A 45 -12.32 -5.90 13.31
C THR A 45 -11.48 -4.96 12.46
N VAL A 46 -11.73 -4.94 11.14
CA VAL A 46 -10.98 -4.11 10.18
C VAL A 46 -11.85 -2.94 9.72
N LEU A 47 -11.45 -1.73 10.06
CA LEU A 47 -12.09 -0.50 9.61
C LEU A 47 -11.28 0.14 8.48
N LYS A 48 -11.91 0.37 7.33
CA LYS A 48 -11.30 1.06 6.18
C LYS A 48 -11.54 2.56 6.30
N ALA A 49 -10.73 3.23 7.11
CA ALA A 49 -10.91 4.62 7.47
C ALA A 49 -9.57 5.28 7.82
N ARG A 50 -9.57 6.61 7.98
CA ARG A 50 -8.45 7.35 8.56
C ARG A 50 -8.66 7.45 10.07
N GLY A 51 -7.66 7.05 10.85
CA GLY A 51 -7.62 7.24 12.30
C GLY A 51 -6.81 8.48 12.68
N ALA A 52 -7.28 9.24 13.65
CA ALA A 52 -6.53 10.29 14.33
C ALA A 52 -6.62 10.08 15.84
N ILE A 53 -5.47 10.10 16.54
CA ILE A 53 -5.42 10.02 17.99
C ILE A 53 -5.84 11.40 18.52
N VAL A 54 -6.91 11.45 19.31
CA VAL A 54 -7.39 12.71 19.92
C VAL A 54 -6.90 12.85 21.36
N ASP A 55 -6.75 11.73 22.07
CA ASP A 55 -6.14 11.63 23.40
C ASP A 55 -5.54 10.23 23.61
N GLU A 56 -5.07 9.94 24.83
CA GLU A 56 -4.36 8.69 25.18
C GLU A 56 -5.17 7.41 24.94
N ASN A 57 -6.50 7.50 24.95
CA ASN A 57 -7.41 6.34 24.89
C ASN A 57 -8.46 6.45 23.77
N THR A 58 -8.46 7.53 23.00
CA THR A 58 -9.49 7.80 22.01
C THR A 58 -8.91 7.99 20.62
N VAL A 59 -9.50 7.28 19.65
CA VAL A 59 -9.18 7.42 18.22
C VAL A 59 -10.43 7.87 17.48
N GLN A 60 -10.35 9.00 16.80
CA GLN A 60 -11.36 9.46 15.86
C GLN A 60 -11.17 8.74 14.52
N VAL A 61 -12.24 8.17 13.99
CA VAL A 61 -12.25 7.39 12.75
C VAL A 61 -13.14 8.07 11.73
N THR A 62 -12.52 8.53 10.63
CA THR A 62 -13.22 9.15 9.51
C THR A 62 -13.26 8.18 8.33
N ALA A 63 -14.46 7.72 7.97
CA ALA A 63 -14.66 6.83 6.84
C ALA A 63 -14.29 7.52 5.51
N ALA A 64 -13.75 6.77 4.56
CA ALA A 64 -13.47 7.27 3.21
C ALA A 64 -14.79 7.40 2.41
N GLY A 65 -15.49 8.51 2.56
CA GLY A 65 -16.76 8.79 1.85
C GLY A 65 -17.50 9.99 2.46
N ARG A 66 -18.19 10.79 1.63
CA ARG A 66 -18.68 12.14 1.94
C ARG A 66 -19.79 12.30 3.00
N SER A 67 -20.21 11.27 3.75
CA SER A 67 -21.42 11.39 4.58
C SER A 67 -21.55 10.43 5.75
N GLN A 68 -20.45 10.00 6.38
CA GLN A 68 -20.55 9.33 7.68
C GLN A 68 -19.87 10.18 8.73
N GLU A 69 -20.60 10.43 9.82
CA GLU A 69 -20.13 11.16 10.99
C GLU A 69 -18.87 10.49 11.53
N ASP A 70 -17.96 11.33 12.04
CA ASP A 70 -16.74 10.87 12.68
C ASP A 70 -17.11 10.01 13.90
N VAL A 71 -16.61 8.78 13.94
CA VAL A 71 -16.84 7.86 15.06
C VAL A 71 -15.64 7.90 15.98
N GLN A 72 -15.86 8.13 17.27
CA GLN A 72 -14.81 7.98 18.27
C GLN A 72 -14.80 6.55 18.82
N LEU A 73 -13.62 5.95 18.83
CA LEU A 73 -13.37 4.64 19.42
C LEU A 73 -12.58 4.82 20.71
N GLN A 74 -13.12 4.29 21.80
CA GLN A 74 -12.45 4.17 23.08
C GLN A 74 -11.63 2.88 23.11
N THR A 75 -10.42 2.95 23.66
CA THR A 75 -9.52 1.80 23.76
C THR A 75 -8.57 1.91 24.95
N ASP A 76 -8.17 0.76 25.48
CA ASP A 76 -7.20 0.68 26.57
C ASP A 76 -5.75 0.96 26.10
N ALA A 77 -5.47 0.72 24.82
CA ALA A 77 -4.13 0.90 24.26
C ALA A 77 -4.15 1.20 22.76
N ILE A 78 -3.26 2.07 22.32
CA ILE A 78 -3.10 2.47 20.92
C ILE A 78 -1.73 2.02 20.40
N ILE A 79 -1.72 1.25 19.30
CA ILE A 79 -0.49 0.86 18.61
C ILE A 79 -0.38 1.64 17.30
N ILE A 80 0.68 2.45 17.17
CA ILE A 80 0.93 3.26 15.97
C ILE A 80 1.74 2.45 14.95
N ALA A 81 1.12 2.16 13.81
CA ALA A 81 1.75 1.41 12.70
C ALA A 81 1.47 2.05 11.33
N THR A 82 1.57 3.38 11.23
CA THR A 82 1.25 4.16 10.02
C THR A 82 2.23 4.01 8.87
N GLY A 83 3.38 3.37 9.10
CA GLY A 83 4.40 3.12 8.08
C GLY A 83 5.14 4.39 7.64
N SER A 84 5.63 4.40 6.40
CA SER A 84 6.38 5.51 5.80
C SER A 84 5.92 5.77 4.37
N LYS A 85 6.35 6.89 3.78
CA LYS A 85 6.11 7.24 2.38
C LYS A 85 7.43 7.59 1.69
N SER A 86 7.50 7.42 0.37
CA SER A 86 8.69 7.82 -0.41
C SER A 86 9.02 9.29 -0.18
N ASN A 87 10.29 9.56 0.08
CA ASN A 87 10.76 10.92 0.34
C ASN A 87 10.95 11.69 -0.97
N ARG A 88 10.26 12.82 -1.12
CA ARG A 88 10.29 13.67 -2.32
C ARG A 88 10.98 14.99 -2.01
N PHE A 89 12.31 15.00 -2.14
CA PHE A 89 13.11 16.18 -1.84
C PHE A 89 13.16 17.18 -3.02
N PRO A 90 13.00 18.49 -2.75
CA PRO A 90 13.35 19.55 -3.71
C PRO A 90 14.84 19.46 -4.14
N PRO A 91 15.20 19.88 -5.37
CA PRO A 91 14.34 20.52 -6.38
C PRO A 91 13.61 19.52 -7.30
N THR A 92 13.70 18.22 -7.04
CA THR A 92 13.20 17.18 -7.94
C THR A 92 11.67 17.22 -8.05
N ASN A 93 11.14 17.38 -9.27
CA ASN A 93 9.71 17.38 -9.53
C ASN A 93 9.23 15.97 -9.96
N PHE A 94 8.63 15.24 -9.02
CA PHE A 94 8.07 13.89 -9.23
C PHE A 94 6.75 13.84 -10.02
N SER A 95 6.22 14.99 -10.45
CA SER A 95 5.06 15.05 -11.34
C SER A 95 5.44 14.98 -12.82
N LEU A 96 6.74 15.07 -13.16
CA LEU A 96 7.21 15.02 -14.54
C LEU A 96 7.22 13.58 -15.08
N PRO A 97 6.85 13.36 -16.35
CA PRO A 97 7.01 12.07 -17.00
C PRO A 97 8.47 11.59 -16.93
N GLY A 98 8.67 10.33 -16.57
CA GLY A 98 10.02 9.75 -16.45
C GLY A 98 10.67 9.91 -15.07
N VAL A 99 10.09 10.70 -14.15
CA VAL A 99 10.57 10.83 -12.77
C VAL A 99 9.73 9.94 -11.86
N TYR A 100 10.37 8.93 -11.26
CA TYR A 100 9.70 7.93 -10.43
C TYR A 100 10.29 7.91 -9.02
N ASP A 101 9.45 7.61 -8.03
CA ASP A 101 9.87 7.21 -6.69
C ASP A 101 9.54 5.72 -6.47
N SER A 102 9.85 5.17 -5.29
CA SER A 102 9.51 3.77 -4.99
C SER A 102 8.00 3.46 -5.00
N ASP A 103 7.13 4.46 -4.79
CA ASP A 103 5.67 4.28 -4.81
C ASP A 103 5.13 4.25 -6.25
N THR A 104 5.77 4.98 -7.17
CA THR A 104 5.35 5.13 -8.57
C THR A 104 6.15 4.28 -9.55
N ILE A 105 7.33 3.78 -9.23
CA ILE A 105 8.17 3.01 -10.17
C ILE A 105 7.45 1.80 -10.79
N ARG A 106 6.50 1.21 -10.05
CA ARG A 106 5.65 0.10 -10.53
C ARG A 106 4.73 0.47 -11.71
N THR A 107 4.52 1.77 -11.98
CA THR A 107 3.71 2.24 -13.11
C THR A 107 4.47 2.30 -14.41
N LEU A 108 5.79 2.03 -14.39
CA LEU A 108 6.55 1.81 -15.62
C LEU A 108 5.81 0.82 -16.52
N ASP A 109 5.73 1.15 -17.80
CA ASP A 109 5.06 0.40 -18.85
C ASP A 109 6.03 -0.23 -19.85
N ARG A 110 7.32 0.08 -19.70
CA ARG A 110 8.43 -0.43 -20.50
C ARG A 110 9.73 -0.36 -19.72
N LEU A 111 10.77 -1.01 -20.24
CA LEU A 111 12.14 -0.82 -19.77
C LEU A 111 12.69 0.53 -20.26
N PRO A 112 13.21 1.40 -19.39
CA PRO A 112 13.97 2.58 -19.79
C PRO A 112 15.23 2.18 -20.59
N LYS A 113 15.65 3.04 -21.52
CA LYS A 113 16.91 2.87 -22.27
C LYS A 113 18.10 3.42 -21.50
#